data_AF-A0A7C3UIF1-F1
#
_entry.id   AF-A0A7C3UIF1-F1
#
_cell.length_a   1.000
_cell.length_b   1.000
_cell.length_c   1.000
_cell.angle_alpha   90.00
_cell.angle_beta   90.00
_cell.angle_gamma   90.00
#
_symmetry.space_group_name_H-M   'P 1'
#
loop_
_entity.id
_entity.type
_entity.pdbx_description
1 polymer ?
#
loop_
_entity_poly.entity_id
_entity_poly.type
_entity_poly.pdbx_seq_one_letter_code
_entity_poly.pdbx_strand_id
1 'polypeptide(L)'
;MPWINLANINSVDINDLHEYNSRPTEKVIELIASRKNDEIVIYGATGKWMSDMTEMLLRAIRQAGIKSKLHIVSSLRRKSEFSDRFAKYNDLIVTHEINLVNAKSSDLIDVPNNAKWVIYGIGYKFRTTETDEEYAKLCGLYGNEIPRMVI
;
A
#
# COMPACT_ATOMS: atom_id res chain seq x y z
N MET A 1 20.61 -34.50 -5.72
CA MET A 1 21.72 -33.76 -5.08
C MET A 1 21.21 -33.18 -3.77
N PRO A 2 21.89 -33.35 -2.63
CA PRO A 2 21.51 -32.72 -1.39
C PRO A 2 22.00 -31.26 -1.40
N TRP A 3 21.15 -30.33 -0.98
CA TRP A 3 21.45 -28.90 -0.91
C TRP A 3 22.46 -28.62 0.22
N ILE A 4 23.60 -28.01 -0.10
CA ILE A 4 24.73 -27.83 0.82
C ILE A 4 24.60 -26.55 1.68
N ASN A 5 23.86 -25.53 1.22
CA ASN A 5 23.62 -24.28 1.95
C ASN A 5 22.41 -23.51 1.35
N LEU A 6 21.57 -22.86 2.18
CA LEU A 6 20.51 -21.95 1.76
C LEU A 6 21.00 -20.80 0.85
N ALA A 7 22.26 -20.37 1.00
CA ALA A 7 22.88 -19.34 0.15
C ALA A 7 23.13 -19.79 -1.30
N ASN A 8 23.04 -21.09 -1.59
CA ASN A 8 23.19 -21.65 -2.95
C ASN A 8 21.83 -21.91 -3.62
N ILE A 9 20.72 -21.57 -2.95
CA ILE A 9 19.41 -21.51 -3.60
C ILE A 9 19.52 -20.33 -4.57
N ASN A 10 19.51 -20.64 -5.87
CA ASN A 10 19.49 -19.68 -6.97
C ASN A 10 18.74 -18.41 -6.56
N SER A 11 19.41 -17.26 -6.65
CA SER A 11 18.82 -15.95 -6.41
C SER A 11 17.47 -15.87 -7.14
N VAL A 12 16.38 -15.86 -6.38
CA VAL A 12 15.05 -15.64 -6.94
C VAL A 12 15.05 -14.23 -7.50
N ASP A 13 14.69 -14.08 -8.77
CA ASP A 13 14.58 -12.77 -9.40
C ASP A 13 13.62 -11.91 -8.58
N ILE A 14 13.94 -10.63 -8.37
CA ILE A 14 13.10 -9.76 -7.54
C ILE A 14 11.68 -9.60 -8.14
N ASN A 15 11.54 -9.71 -9.46
CA ASN A 15 10.25 -9.72 -10.13
C ASN A 15 9.47 -11.00 -9.85
N ASP A 16 10.14 -12.16 -9.78
CA ASP A 16 9.50 -13.43 -9.39
C ASP A 16 8.99 -13.35 -7.94
N LEU A 17 9.76 -12.70 -7.06
CA LEU A 17 9.33 -12.44 -5.69
C LEU A 17 8.12 -11.51 -5.62
N HIS A 18 8.12 -10.40 -6.38
CA HIS A 18 6.98 -9.48 -6.45
C HIS A 18 5.73 -10.15 -7.03
N GLU A 19 5.88 -10.95 -8.10
CA GLU A 19 4.78 -11.71 -8.69
C GLU A 19 4.19 -12.71 -7.70
N TYR A 20 5.06 -13.45 -6.99
CA TYR A 20 4.62 -14.41 -5.98
C TYR A 20 3.88 -13.72 -4.82
N ASN A 21 4.48 -12.67 -4.24
CA ASN A 21 3.93 -11.96 -3.09
C ASN A 21 2.65 -11.19 -3.42
N SER A 22 2.49 -10.73 -4.67
CA SER A 22 1.31 -9.97 -5.09
C SER A 22 0.17 -10.84 -5.60
N ARG A 23 0.33 -12.16 -5.72
CA ARG A 23 -0.75 -13.03 -6.19
C ARG A 23 -1.84 -13.20 -5.11
N PRO A 24 -3.09 -12.75 -5.35
CA PRO A 24 -4.15 -12.96 -4.37
C PRO A 24 -4.53 -14.43 -4.30
N THR A 25 -4.84 -14.90 -3.09
CA THR A 25 -5.49 -16.20 -2.90
C THR A 25 -6.99 -16.08 -3.14
N GLU A 26 -7.68 -17.21 -3.33
CA GLU A 26 -9.15 -17.24 -3.50
C GLU A 26 -9.87 -16.50 -2.36
N LYS A 27 -9.43 -16.69 -1.12
CA LYS A 27 -10.00 -16.00 0.05
C LYS A 27 -9.87 -14.48 -0.02
N VAL A 28 -8.75 -13.97 -0.57
CA VAL A 28 -8.57 -12.53 -0.76
C VAL A 28 -9.53 -12.01 -1.83
N ILE A 29 -9.69 -12.76 -2.93
CA ILE A 29 -10.61 -12.42 -4.01
C ILE A 29 -12.05 -12.41 -3.50
N GLU A 30 -12.48 -13.44 -2.77
CA GLU A 30 -13.81 -13.53 -2.15
C GLU A 30 -14.07 -12.37 -1.18
N LEU A 31 -13.08 -12.07 -0.33
CA LEU A 31 -13.15 -10.96 0.60
C LEU A 31 -13.35 -9.63 -0.11
N ILE A 32 -12.62 -9.38 -1.20
CA ILE A 32 -12.76 -8.19 -2.03
C ILE A 32 -14.11 -8.17 -2.77
N ALA A 33 -14.51 -9.28 -3.38
CA ALA A 33 -15.79 -9.41 -4.09
C ALA A 33 -17.00 -9.12 -3.18
N SER A 34 -16.94 -9.56 -1.92
CA SER A 34 -18.01 -9.35 -0.94
C SER A 34 -18.31 -7.88 -0.65
N ARG A 35 -17.38 -6.97 -0.97
CA ARG A 35 -17.47 -5.53 -0.69
C ARG A 35 -18.00 -4.69 -1.85
N LYS A 36 -18.25 -5.33 -3.00
CA LYS A 36 -18.85 -4.72 -4.19
C LYS A 36 -18.12 -3.45 -4.66
N ASN A 37 -18.58 -2.27 -4.24
CA ASN A 37 -18.08 -0.97 -4.71
C ASN A 37 -17.52 -0.12 -3.57
N ASP A 38 -17.31 -0.69 -2.37
CA ASP A 38 -16.64 0.04 -1.30
C ASP A 38 -15.22 0.43 -1.76
N GLU A 39 -14.85 1.70 -1.57
CA GLU A 39 -13.51 2.20 -1.86
C GLU A 39 -12.53 1.74 -0.79
N ILE A 40 -11.28 1.55 -1.21
CA ILE A 40 -10.18 1.12 -0.36
C ILE A 40 -9.14 2.24 -0.33
N VAL A 41 -8.74 2.67 0.86
CA VAL A 41 -7.69 3.67 1.05
C VAL A 41 -6.46 2.98 1.66
N ILE A 42 -5.30 3.18 1.04
CA ILE A 42 -4.01 2.71 1.55
C ILE A 42 -3.11 3.89 1.83
N TYR A 43 -2.76 4.08 3.10
CA TYR A 43 -1.72 5.01 3.51
C TYR A 43 -0.35 4.33 3.48
N GLY A 44 0.64 4.96 2.86
CA GLY A 44 1.98 4.36 2.70
C GLY A 44 2.03 3.23 1.66
N ALA A 45 1.16 3.27 0.64
CA ALA A 45 0.99 2.16 -0.31
C ALA A 45 2.25 1.78 -1.11
N THR A 46 3.23 2.68 -1.22
CA THR A 46 4.47 2.47 -1.98
C THR A 46 5.65 2.00 -1.12
N GLY A 47 5.41 1.65 0.14
CA GLY A 47 6.44 1.03 0.99
C GLY A 47 6.87 -0.35 0.47
N LYS A 48 8.07 -0.81 0.84
CA LYS A 48 8.68 -2.05 0.29
C LYS A 48 7.76 -3.28 0.31
N TRP A 49 7.01 -3.49 1.39
CA TRP A 49 6.05 -4.61 1.51
C TRP A 49 4.66 -4.20 1.02
N MET A 50 4.31 -2.94 1.25
CA MET A 50 3.02 -2.37 0.86
C MET A 50 2.80 -2.35 -0.64
N SER A 51 3.86 -2.23 -1.46
CA SER A 51 3.75 -2.30 -2.91
C SER A 51 3.21 -3.65 -3.37
N ASP A 52 3.66 -4.75 -2.75
CA ASP A 52 3.20 -6.11 -3.11
C ASP A 52 1.74 -6.30 -2.70
N MET A 53 1.35 -5.83 -1.51
CA MET A 53 -0.04 -5.88 -1.06
C MET A 53 -0.96 -4.97 -1.90
N THR A 54 -0.49 -3.78 -2.28
CA THR A 54 -1.21 -2.87 -3.18
C THR A 54 -1.49 -3.56 -4.51
N GLU A 55 -0.47 -4.22 -5.07
CA GLU A 55 -0.64 -4.99 -6.30
C GLU A 55 -1.59 -6.18 -6.11
N MET A 56 -1.53 -6.87 -4.97
CA MET A 56 -2.45 -7.96 -4.63
C MET A 56 -3.91 -7.50 -4.61
N LEU A 57 -4.19 -6.35 -4.01
CA LEU A 57 -5.54 -5.79 -3.94
C LEU A 57 -6.04 -5.37 -5.32
N LEU A 58 -5.20 -4.76 -6.15
CA LEU A 58 -5.55 -4.40 -7.53
C LEU A 58 -5.85 -5.65 -8.38
N ARG A 59 -5.04 -6.71 -8.23
CA ARG A 59 -5.29 -8.01 -8.86
C ARG A 59 -6.61 -8.61 -8.40
N ALA A 60 -6.89 -8.59 -7.09
CA ALA A 60 -8.11 -9.10 -6.52
C ALA A 60 -9.35 -8.33 -7.00
N ILE A 61 -9.30 -7.00 -7.04
CA ILE A 61 -10.37 -6.13 -7.59
C ILE A 61 -10.66 -6.52 -9.04
N ARG A 62 -9.62 -6.64 -9.87
CA ARG A 62 -9.78 -7.00 -11.28
C ARG A 62 -10.33 -8.40 -11.47
N GLN A 63 -9.84 -9.37 -10.71
CA GLN A 63 -10.33 -10.76 -10.78
C GLN A 63 -11.76 -10.92 -10.25
N ALA A 64 -12.14 -10.15 -9.24
CA ALA A 64 -13.51 -10.09 -8.74
C ALA A 64 -14.48 -9.37 -9.70
N GLY A 65 -13.96 -8.66 -10.72
CA GLY A 65 -14.77 -7.93 -11.70
C GLY A 65 -15.53 -6.74 -11.10
N ILE A 66 -15.07 -6.20 -9.97
CA ILE A 66 -15.71 -5.07 -9.30
C ILE A 66 -15.10 -3.74 -9.76
N LYS A 67 -15.83 -2.64 -9.51
CA LYS A 67 -15.44 -1.29 -9.94
C LYS A 67 -14.81 -0.43 -8.83
N SER A 68 -14.51 -1.02 -7.68
CA SER A 68 -13.88 -0.31 -6.57
C SER A 68 -12.57 0.36 -6.98
N LYS A 69 -12.39 1.60 -6.54
CA LYS A 69 -11.13 2.33 -6.67
C LYS A 69 -10.24 2.08 -5.45
N LEU A 70 -8.95 2.01 -5.72
CA LEU A 70 -7.90 1.96 -4.71
C LEU A 70 -7.25 3.33 -4.61
N HIS A 71 -7.45 4.00 -3.48
CA HIS A 71 -6.83 5.29 -3.17
C HIS A 71 -5.47 5.05 -2.55
N ILE A 72 -4.42 5.49 -3.24
CA ILE A 72 -3.04 5.34 -2.83
C ILE A 72 -2.55 6.67 -2.27
N VAL A 73 -2.33 6.71 -0.96
CA VAL A 73 -1.80 7.89 -0.26
C VAL A 73 -0.32 7.66 0.04
N SER A 74 0.57 8.39 -0.62
CA SER A 74 2.03 8.27 -0.43
C SER A 74 2.77 9.50 -0.93
N SER A 75 3.98 9.73 -0.43
CA SER A 75 4.89 10.77 -0.95
C SER A 75 5.49 10.45 -2.32
N LEU A 76 5.27 9.23 -2.85
CA LEU A 76 5.73 8.77 -4.17
C LEU A 76 7.20 9.12 -4.51
N ARG A 77 8.10 9.00 -3.52
CA ARG A 77 9.55 9.31 -3.70
C ARG A 77 10.19 8.65 -4.93
N ARG A 78 9.62 7.55 -5.44
CA ARG A 78 10.02 6.84 -6.66
C ARG A 78 8.87 6.74 -7.66
N LYS A 79 8.39 7.89 -8.15
CA LYS A 79 7.19 7.99 -8.99
C LYS A 79 7.29 7.22 -10.31
N SER A 80 8.47 7.19 -10.95
CA SER A 80 8.68 6.42 -12.18
C SER A 80 8.54 4.91 -11.93
N GLU A 81 9.27 4.36 -10.95
CA GLU A 81 9.17 2.94 -10.56
C GLU A 81 7.72 2.55 -10.22
N PHE A 82 7.01 3.42 -9.50
CA PHE A 82 5.60 3.21 -9.18
C PHE A 82 4.74 3.20 -10.45
N SER A 83 4.89 4.20 -11.31
CA SER A 83 4.09 4.34 -12.54
C SER A 83 4.30 3.14 -13.46
N ASP A 84 5.55 2.70 -13.65
CA ASP A 84 5.89 1.56 -14.49
C ASP A 84 5.27 0.26 -13.94
N ARG A 85 5.38 0.04 -12.62
CA ARG A 85 4.84 -1.15 -11.96
C ARG A 85 3.31 -1.23 -12.03
N PHE A 86 2.63 -0.10 -11.85
CA PHE A 86 1.18 -0.04 -11.71
C PHE A 86 0.43 0.44 -12.95
N ALA A 87 1.12 0.71 -14.06
CA ALA A 87 0.53 1.21 -15.32
C ALA A 87 -0.69 0.41 -15.78
N LYS A 88 -0.62 -0.93 -15.68
CA LYS A 88 -1.72 -1.83 -16.06
C LYS A 88 -2.98 -1.68 -15.19
N TYR A 89 -2.92 -1.00 -14.05
CA TYR A 89 -4.01 -0.79 -13.11
C TYR A 89 -4.44 0.69 -12.97
N ASN A 90 -4.00 1.57 -13.86
CA ASN A 90 -4.31 3.01 -13.77
C ASN A 90 -5.83 3.29 -13.73
N ASP A 91 -6.64 2.44 -14.35
CA ASP A 91 -8.10 2.48 -14.30
C ASP A 91 -8.69 2.13 -12.94
N LEU A 92 -7.92 1.57 -12.00
CA LEU A 92 -8.36 1.19 -10.66
C LEU A 92 -7.77 2.08 -9.57
N ILE A 93 -6.76 2.89 -9.88
CA ILE A 93 -6.02 3.68 -8.90
C ILE A 93 -6.49 5.13 -8.90
N VAL A 94 -6.59 5.70 -7.70
CA VAL A 94 -6.61 7.16 -7.47
C VAL A 94 -5.40 7.47 -6.61
N THR A 95 -4.57 8.42 -7.03
CA THR A 95 -3.30 8.71 -6.36
C THR A 95 -3.36 10.05 -5.62
N HIS A 96 -2.98 10.00 -4.35
CA HIS A 96 -2.86 11.13 -3.44
C HIS A 96 -1.40 11.30 -3.04
N GLU A 97 -0.70 12.22 -3.71
CA GLU A 97 0.73 12.46 -3.48
C GLU A 97 0.94 13.32 -2.24
N ILE A 98 1.02 12.68 -1.07
CA ILE A 98 1.01 13.34 0.25
C ILE A 98 2.23 12.93 1.07
N ASN A 99 2.98 13.91 1.57
CA ASN A 99 3.99 13.67 2.60
C ASN A 99 3.32 13.60 3.98
N LEU A 100 2.95 12.39 4.38
CA LEU A 100 2.25 12.13 5.64
C LEU A 100 2.99 12.60 6.91
N VAL A 101 4.32 12.80 6.85
CA VAL A 101 5.09 13.35 7.99
C VAL A 101 4.71 14.82 8.25
N ASN A 102 4.48 15.57 7.17
CA ASN A 102 4.28 17.02 7.20
C ASN A 102 2.88 17.44 6.76
N ALA A 103 1.97 16.47 6.61
CA ALA A 103 0.62 16.69 6.11
C ALA A 103 -0.20 17.51 7.10
N LYS A 104 -1.00 18.43 6.57
CA LYS A 104 -2.05 19.15 7.27
C LYS A 104 -3.41 18.56 6.92
N SER A 105 -4.45 18.86 7.70
CA SER A 105 -5.81 18.40 7.41
C SER A 105 -6.30 18.80 6.02
N SER A 106 -5.85 19.95 5.49
CA SER A 106 -6.15 20.40 4.13
C SER A 106 -5.62 19.46 3.05
N ASP A 107 -4.49 18.79 3.30
CA ASP A 107 -3.84 17.92 2.32
C ASP A 107 -4.60 16.60 2.16
N LEU A 108 -5.46 16.25 3.12
CA LEU A 108 -6.24 15.01 3.15
C LEU A 108 -7.68 15.20 2.67
N ILE A 109 -8.08 16.41 2.26
CA ILE A 109 -9.48 16.73 1.95
C ILE A 109 -10.06 15.90 0.81
N ASP A 110 -9.22 15.54 -0.15
CA ASP A 110 -9.59 14.73 -1.33
C ASP A 110 -9.46 13.22 -1.08
N VAL A 111 -8.97 12.82 0.10
CA VAL A 111 -8.91 11.40 0.49
C VAL A 111 -10.27 11.01 1.07
N PRO A 112 -10.92 9.93 0.58
CA PRO A 112 -12.19 9.48 1.12
C PRO A 112 -12.13 9.22 2.63
N ASN A 113 -12.92 9.96 3.40
CA ASN A 113 -12.97 9.85 4.87
C ASN A 113 -14.04 8.87 5.39
N ASN A 114 -14.92 8.40 4.51
CA ASN A 114 -15.96 7.42 4.79
C ASN A 114 -15.64 6.02 4.21
N ALA A 115 -14.40 5.82 3.73
CA ALA A 115 -13.95 4.54 3.22
C ALA A 115 -14.00 3.48 4.33
N LYS A 116 -14.71 2.39 4.09
CA LYS A 116 -14.85 1.29 5.05
C LYS A 116 -13.56 0.46 5.19
N TRP A 117 -12.69 0.55 4.18
CA TRP A 117 -11.43 -0.17 4.12
C TRP A 117 -10.29 0.83 4.13
N VAL A 118 -9.67 0.98 5.30
CA VAL A 118 -8.47 1.79 5.48
C VAL A 118 -7.34 0.89 5.91
N ILE A 119 -6.27 0.87 5.11
CA ILE A 119 -5.08 0.06 5.35
C ILE A 119 -3.90 0.99 5.64
N TYR A 120 -3.29 0.79 6.81
CA TYR A 120 -2.11 1.56 7.23
C TYR A 120 -0.85 0.78 6.92
N GLY A 121 -0.22 1.16 5.82
CA GLY A 121 1.11 0.73 5.40
C GLY A 121 2.22 1.72 5.69
N ILE A 122 1.88 2.81 6.37
CA ILE A 122 2.86 3.71 6.95
C ILE A 122 3.69 2.81 7.87
N GLY A 123 5.00 2.80 7.65
CA GLY A 123 5.95 1.95 8.35
C GLY A 123 7.24 2.73 8.55
N TYR A 124 7.76 2.82 9.78
CA TYR A 124 9.11 3.36 9.99
C TYR A 124 10.11 2.20 10.02
N LYS A 125 11.00 2.14 9.03
CA LYS A 125 12.19 1.28 9.09
C LYS A 125 13.33 2.15 9.60
N PHE A 126 13.79 1.87 10.82
CA PHE A 126 15.05 2.27 11.46
C PHE A 126 15.61 3.65 11.06
N ARG A 127 15.68 4.59 12.01
CA ARG A 127 16.23 5.97 11.88
C ARG A 127 17.20 6.10 10.71
N THR A 128 16.75 6.67 9.59
CA THR A 128 17.62 6.93 8.44
C THR A 128 17.97 8.40 8.33
N THR A 129 17.00 9.33 8.45
CA THR A 129 17.27 10.77 8.26
C THR A 129 16.43 11.75 9.08
N GLU A 130 15.36 11.28 9.73
CA GLU A 130 14.39 12.13 10.44
C GLU A 130 14.83 12.48 11.88
N THR A 131 14.41 13.65 12.35
CA THR A 131 14.59 14.12 13.73
C THR A 131 13.71 13.36 14.72
N ASP A 132 14.05 13.46 16.01
CA ASP A 132 13.28 12.82 17.09
C ASP A 132 11.83 13.32 17.17
N GLU A 133 11.59 14.57 16.79
CA GLU A 133 10.25 15.18 16.75
C GLU A 133 9.41 14.63 15.59
N GLU A 134 10.01 14.47 14.40
CA GLU A 134 9.36 13.82 13.26
C GLU A 134 9.04 12.36 13.56
N TYR A 135 9.94 11.67 14.27
CA TYR A 135 9.72 10.30 14.74
C TYR A 135 8.55 10.20 15.72
N ALA A 136 8.49 11.07 16.73
CA ALA A 136 7.39 11.09 17.70
C ALA A 136 6.04 11.40 17.04
N LYS A 137 5.99 12.36 16.10
CA LYS A 137 4.78 12.65 15.30
C LYS A 137 4.31 11.44 14.50
N LEU A 138 5.24 10.77 13.82
CA LEU A 138 4.92 9.55 13.08
C LEU A 138 4.35 8.48 14.00
N CYS A 139 4.94 8.21 15.17
CA CYS A 139 4.37 7.25 16.12
C CYS A 139 2.97 7.67 16.61
N GLY A 140 2.73 8.97 16.82
CA GLY A 140 1.43 9.52 17.19
C GLY A 140 0.33 9.30 16.12
N LEU A 141 0.69 9.40 14.84
CA LEU A 141 -0.21 9.12 13.72
C LEU A 141 -0.72 7.67 13.74
N TYR A 142 0.13 6.69 14.10
CA TYR A 142 -0.26 5.27 14.18
C TYR A 142 -1.15 4.97 15.37
N GLY A 143 -0.84 5.57 16.52
CA GLY A 143 -1.46 5.22 17.79
C GLY A 143 -2.80 5.91 18.04
N ASN A 144 -2.98 7.15 17.54
CA ASN A 144 -4.07 8.01 18.00
C ASN A 144 -4.77 8.82 16.91
N GLU A 145 -4.07 9.42 15.95
CA GLU A 145 -4.69 10.44 15.10
C GLU A 145 -5.40 9.88 13.86
N ILE A 146 -4.80 8.97 13.10
CA ILE A 146 -5.48 8.47 11.90
C ILE A 146 -6.75 7.67 12.23
N PRO A 147 -6.79 6.83 13.30
CA PRO A 147 -8.05 6.24 13.75
C PRO A 147 -9.13 7.24 14.16
N ARG A 148 -8.76 8.45 14.63
CA ARG A 148 -9.70 9.51 15.02
C ARG A 148 -10.17 10.38 13.85
N MET A 149 -9.40 10.47 12.77
CA MET A 149 -9.80 11.19 11.55
C MET A 149 -10.82 10.42 10.69
N VAL A 150 -11.09 9.16 11.05
CA VAL A 150 -12.04 8.25 10.37
C VAL A 150 -13.37 8.12 11.15
N ILE A 151 -13.50 8.79 12.32
CA ILE A 151 -14.73 8.79 13.15
C ILE A 151 -15.41 10.16 13.04
#